data_AF-A0A3E0MYB7-F1
#
_entry.id   AF-A0A3E0MYB7-F1
#
_cell.length_a   1.000
_cell.length_b   1.000
_cell.length_c   1.000
_cell.angle_alpha   90.00
_cell.angle_beta   90.00
_cell.angle_gamma   90.00
#
_symmetry.space_group_name_H-M   'P 1'
#
loop_
_entity.id
_entity.type
_entity.pdbx_description
1 polymer ?
#
loop_
_entity_poly.entity_id
_entity_poly.type
_entity_poly.pdbx_seq_one_letter_code
_entity_poly.pdbx_strand_id
1 'polypeptide(L)'
;MSNTSHLPGPFRGTARVPRLGRHATVRLLIALLAASATSALSAKTITVAAGDDLQRALDGVEFGDVVELEAGATFQGNFILRALERPRRRFTDEDWIRIRSTEHGKLPQRGDRVQPAHAKHMPKIVSANDRPALSADFGASRYHFLGLEFTASNQVCYNVILFGYDGLRNSSPATKMSQLPNHLVFDRCYIHGNPTGNIRRGIALNARNATVMDCYLSDFHEKGADSQAICAWNGSGPFKIVNNYLEAAGENVLFGGGKTTIPKVIPSDIEIRFNYFYKPRSWQKGHKDFAGTAWVVKNLLEFKNGRRAVIEGNIFENCWVHGQTGFAILFTPRTEPGIHPR
;
A
#
# COMPACT_ATOMS: atom_id res chain seq x y z
N MET A 1 -9.52 0.34 106.51
CA MET A 1 -9.01 1.73 106.46
C MET A 1 -9.66 2.41 105.26
N SER A 2 -10.41 3.51 105.52
CA SER A 2 -10.66 4.71 104.66
C SER A 2 -10.78 4.54 103.14
N ASN A 3 -11.67 5.17 102.37
CA ASN A 3 -12.79 6.12 102.54
C ASN A 3 -13.31 6.37 101.10
N THR A 4 -14.61 6.67 100.90
CA THR A 4 -15.22 7.60 99.88
C THR A 4 -14.84 7.47 98.37
N SER A 5 -15.67 7.71 97.34
CA SER A 5 -16.99 8.34 97.16
C SER A 5 -17.40 8.27 95.66
N HIS A 6 -18.68 8.59 95.39
CA HIS A 6 -19.29 9.13 94.17
C HIS A 6 -19.81 8.23 93.01
N LEU A 7 -21.16 8.25 92.89
CA LEU A 7 -22.03 8.06 91.70
C LEU A 7 -21.98 9.31 90.76
N PRO A 8 -22.73 9.45 89.63
CA PRO A 8 -23.68 8.55 88.89
C PRO A 8 -23.46 8.48 87.34
N GLY A 9 -23.92 7.45 86.62
CA GLY A 9 -25.18 7.45 85.80
C GLY A 9 -24.95 7.71 84.28
N PRO A 10 -25.92 7.54 83.37
CA PRO A 10 -26.79 6.37 83.15
C PRO A 10 -27.00 6.00 81.65
N PHE A 11 -27.80 4.94 81.42
CA PHE A 11 -28.55 4.61 80.17
C PHE A 11 -27.73 4.09 78.96
N ARG A 12 -28.18 3.15 78.13
CA ARG A 12 -29.41 2.34 77.93
C ARG A 12 -28.89 1.11 77.16
N GLY A 13 -29.30 -0.12 77.47
CA GLY A 13 -30.47 -0.77 76.89
C GLY A 13 -30.23 -1.11 75.41
N THR A 14 -30.35 -2.33 74.90
CA THR A 14 -31.08 -3.51 75.37
C THR A 14 -30.73 -4.71 74.45
N ALA A 15 -30.69 -5.90 75.07
CA ALA A 15 -31.20 -7.19 74.61
C ALA A 15 -30.84 -7.70 73.19
N ARG A 16 -29.89 -8.65 73.18
CA ARG A 16 -29.92 -9.85 72.31
C ARG A 16 -30.92 -10.85 72.88
N VAL A 17 -31.70 -11.53 72.03
CA VAL A 17 -31.78 -13.01 71.94
C VAL A 17 -32.24 -13.39 70.51
N PRO A 18 -31.69 -14.44 69.87
CA PRO A 18 -31.91 -14.73 68.45
C PRO A 18 -32.72 -16.03 68.15
N ARG A 19 -33.00 -16.17 66.85
CA ARG A 19 -33.30 -17.36 66.02
C ARG A 19 -34.78 -17.73 65.81
N LEU A 20 -35.17 -17.84 64.54
CA LEU A 20 -35.39 -19.08 63.77
C LEU A 20 -35.49 -18.72 62.26
N GLY A 21 -34.81 -19.42 61.34
CA GLY A 21 -35.42 -20.40 60.41
C GLY A 21 -35.47 -19.83 58.98
N ARG A 22 -34.56 -20.19 58.06
CA ARG A 22 -34.62 -21.27 57.04
C ARG A 22 -35.58 -21.01 55.85
N HIS A 23 -34.96 -20.93 54.65
CA HIS A 23 -35.51 -21.06 53.27
C HIS A 23 -36.32 -19.85 52.74
N ALA A 24 -36.19 -19.34 51.51
CA ALA A 24 -35.52 -19.76 50.29
C ALA A 24 -35.17 -18.51 49.45
N THR A 25 -34.01 -18.46 48.80
CA THR A 25 -33.67 -17.38 47.84
C THR A 25 -33.71 -17.98 46.44
N VAL A 26 -34.74 -17.62 45.68
CA VAL A 26 -34.81 -17.89 44.23
C VAL A 26 -33.75 -17.02 43.56
N ARG A 27 -32.66 -17.62 43.10
CA ARG A 27 -31.71 -16.97 42.20
C ARG A 27 -32.16 -17.23 40.76
N LEU A 28 -32.81 -16.23 40.17
CA LEU A 28 -33.09 -16.20 38.74
C LEU A 28 -31.77 -15.92 38.00
N LEU A 29 -31.13 -16.97 37.48
CA LEU A 29 -30.02 -16.85 36.54
C LEU A 29 -30.61 -16.64 35.14
N ILE A 30 -30.73 -15.38 34.73
CA ILE A 30 -30.93 -15.06 33.31
C ILE A 30 -29.58 -15.26 32.63
N ALA A 31 -29.37 -16.45 32.06
CA ALA A 31 -28.30 -16.68 31.11
C ALA A 31 -28.68 -15.96 29.81
N LEU A 32 -28.22 -14.71 29.65
CA LEU A 32 -28.28 -14.01 28.39
C LEU A 32 -27.29 -14.69 27.44
N LEU A 33 -27.74 -15.73 26.74
CA LEU A 33 -27.06 -16.24 25.56
C LEU A 33 -27.15 -15.15 24.49
N ALA A 34 -26.20 -14.23 24.49
CA ALA A 34 -25.87 -13.46 23.30
C ALA A 34 -25.30 -14.47 22.29
N ALA A 35 -26.17 -15.12 21.53
CA ALA A 35 -25.79 -15.73 20.28
C ALA A 35 -25.23 -14.61 19.41
N SER A 36 -23.91 -14.41 19.47
CA SER A 36 -23.19 -13.67 18.46
C SER A 36 -23.34 -14.50 17.19
N ALA A 37 -24.42 -14.25 16.46
CA ALA A 37 -24.50 -14.60 15.06
C ALA A 37 -23.38 -13.81 14.39
N THR A 38 -22.17 -14.36 14.38
CA THR A 38 -21.20 -14.03 13.36
C THR A 38 -21.83 -14.52 12.07
N SER A 39 -22.62 -13.67 11.42
CA SER A 39 -22.88 -13.83 10.00
C SER A 39 -21.51 -13.88 9.35
N ALA A 40 -21.07 -15.06 8.97
CA ALA A 40 -20.05 -15.19 7.96
C ALA A 40 -20.67 -14.52 6.73
N LEU A 41 -20.39 -13.23 6.53
CA LEU A 41 -20.69 -12.58 5.28
C LEU A 41 -19.97 -13.41 4.21
N SER A 42 -20.76 -14.09 3.40
CA SER A 42 -20.23 -14.80 2.24
C SER A 42 -19.57 -13.75 1.36
N ALA A 43 -18.27 -13.94 1.08
CA ALA A 43 -17.56 -13.13 0.10
C ALA A 43 -18.41 -13.01 -1.17
N LYS A 44 -18.69 -11.78 -1.61
CA LYS A 44 -19.43 -11.53 -2.85
C LYS A 44 -18.46 -11.20 -3.98
N THR A 45 -18.90 -11.51 -5.20
CA THR A 45 -18.24 -11.02 -6.41
C THR A 45 -19.05 -9.85 -6.96
N ILE A 46 -18.40 -8.70 -7.12
CA ILE A 46 -18.94 -7.48 -7.73
C ILE A 46 -18.34 -7.39 -9.13
N THR A 47 -19.13 -7.67 -10.15
CA THR A 47 -18.74 -7.45 -11.54
C THR A 47 -18.87 -5.97 -11.90
N VAL A 48 -17.86 -5.43 -12.58
CA VAL A 48 -17.82 -4.05 -13.07
C VAL A 48 -17.45 -4.09 -14.54
N ALA A 49 -18.43 -3.84 -15.40
CA ALA A 49 -18.29 -3.82 -16.85
C ALA A 49 -17.86 -2.44 -17.37
N ALA A 50 -17.55 -2.36 -18.66
CA ALA A 50 -17.30 -1.08 -19.32
C ALA A 50 -18.49 -0.12 -19.15
N GLY A 51 -18.23 1.08 -18.65
CA GLY A 51 -19.25 2.10 -18.38
C GLY A 51 -19.86 2.05 -16.97
N ASP A 52 -19.58 1.01 -16.18
CA ASP A 52 -19.98 0.95 -14.77
C ASP A 52 -19.11 1.87 -13.88
N ASP A 53 -19.66 2.20 -12.71
CA ASP A 53 -18.98 3.02 -11.70
C ASP A 53 -18.04 2.18 -10.84
N LEU A 54 -16.76 2.16 -11.23
CA LEU A 54 -15.70 1.50 -10.46
C LEU A 54 -15.55 2.06 -9.04
N GLN A 55 -15.73 3.36 -8.83
CA GLN A 55 -15.59 3.92 -7.46
C GLN A 55 -16.72 3.44 -6.57
N ARG A 56 -17.96 3.36 -7.08
CA ARG A 56 -19.10 2.80 -6.34
C ARG A 56 -18.85 1.34 -5.95
N ALA A 57 -18.25 0.54 -6.82
CA ALA A 57 -17.87 -0.83 -6.49
C ALA A 57 -16.83 -0.87 -5.35
N LEU A 58 -15.79 -0.03 -5.41
CA LEU A 58 -14.76 0.10 -4.37
C LEU A 58 -15.31 0.64 -3.04
N ASP A 59 -16.36 1.47 -3.09
CA ASP A 59 -17.01 2.01 -1.89
C ASP A 59 -17.82 0.94 -1.14
N GLY A 60 -18.29 -0.10 -1.84
CA GLY A 60 -19.16 -1.15 -1.31
C GLY A 60 -18.48 -2.47 -0.99
N VAL A 61 -17.14 -2.55 -1.03
CA VAL A 61 -16.39 -3.77 -0.71
C VAL A 61 -16.34 -4.03 0.79
N GLU A 62 -16.33 -5.30 1.15
CA GLU A 62 -15.97 -5.80 2.47
C GLU A 62 -14.76 -6.74 2.40
N PHE A 63 -14.16 -7.07 3.54
CA PHE A 63 -13.04 -8.01 3.57
C PHE A 63 -13.46 -9.37 3.00
N GLY A 64 -12.72 -9.83 1.99
CA GLY A 64 -12.94 -11.08 1.29
C GLY A 64 -13.69 -10.98 -0.03
N ASP A 65 -14.25 -9.80 -0.34
CA ASP A 65 -14.92 -9.58 -1.62
C ASP A 65 -13.97 -9.64 -2.82
N VAL A 66 -14.56 -9.96 -3.97
CA VAL A 66 -13.91 -9.89 -5.28
C VAL A 66 -14.57 -8.77 -6.08
N VAL A 67 -13.78 -7.83 -6.59
CA VAL A 67 -14.19 -6.88 -7.62
C VAL A 67 -13.63 -7.40 -8.95
N GLU A 68 -14.50 -7.90 -9.81
CA GLU A 68 -14.15 -8.43 -11.14
C GLU A 68 -14.39 -7.36 -12.19
N LEU A 69 -13.30 -6.88 -12.77
CA LEU A 69 -13.30 -5.84 -13.79
C LEU A 69 -13.23 -6.48 -15.17
N GLU A 70 -14.13 -6.11 -16.06
CA GLU A 70 -14.18 -6.64 -17.43
C GLU A 70 -12.84 -6.41 -18.17
N ALA A 71 -12.23 -7.48 -18.67
CA ALA A 71 -11.00 -7.40 -19.47
C ALA A 71 -11.22 -6.52 -20.72
N GLY A 72 -10.26 -5.65 -21.02
CA GLY A 72 -10.36 -4.69 -22.13
C GLY A 72 -11.20 -3.44 -21.83
N ALA A 73 -11.98 -3.43 -20.75
CA ALA A 73 -12.69 -2.23 -20.33
C ALA A 73 -11.71 -1.13 -19.88
N THR A 74 -12.06 0.13 -20.15
CA THR A 74 -11.29 1.30 -19.68
C THR A 74 -12.09 2.08 -18.64
N PHE A 75 -11.51 2.21 -17.46
CA PHE A 75 -12.02 2.99 -16.34
C PHE A 75 -11.19 4.25 -16.20
N GLN A 76 -11.69 5.36 -16.76
CA GLN A 76 -11.04 6.65 -16.67
C GLN A 76 -11.46 7.37 -15.38
N GLY A 77 -10.50 7.73 -14.55
CA GLY A 77 -10.76 8.41 -13.29
C GLY A 77 -9.58 8.38 -12.32
N ASN A 78 -9.82 8.91 -11.13
CA ASN A 78 -8.90 8.81 -10.01
C ASN A 78 -9.63 8.06 -8.88
N PHE A 79 -9.20 6.83 -8.59
CA PHE A 79 -9.91 5.91 -7.72
C PHE A 79 -9.26 5.82 -6.33
N ILE A 80 -10.08 5.60 -5.30
CA ILE A 80 -9.64 5.52 -3.91
C ILE A 80 -10.06 4.17 -3.32
N LEU A 81 -9.07 3.43 -2.82
CA LEU A 81 -9.28 2.25 -1.98
C LEU A 81 -9.77 2.66 -0.59
N ARG A 82 -10.77 1.96 -0.06
CA ARG A 82 -11.37 2.30 1.23
C ARG A 82 -10.66 1.67 2.41
N ALA A 83 -10.60 2.43 3.49
CA ALA A 83 -10.26 1.93 4.81
C ALA A 83 -11.52 1.32 5.44
N LEU A 84 -11.51 0.01 5.65
CA LEU A 84 -12.61 -0.72 6.25
C LEU A 84 -12.40 -0.87 7.76
N GLU A 85 -13.51 -1.00 8.49
CA GLU A 85 -13.45 -1.33 9.90
C GLU A 85 -12.81 -2.71 10.09
N ARG A 86 -11.73 -2.75 10.88
CA ARG A 86 -11.00 -4.00 11.11
C ARG A 86 -11.86 -4.96 11.96
N PRO A 87 -12.05 -6.22 11.51
CA PRO A 87 -12.76 -7.21 12.32
C PRO A 87 -12.00 -7.52 13.61
N ARG A 88 -12.76 -7.88 14.66
CA ARG A 88 -12.18 -8.28 15.96
C ARG A 88 -11.41 -9.60 15.87
N ARG A 89 -11.77 -10.47 14.93
CA ARG A 89 -11.05 -11.73 14.69
C ARG A 89 -9.70 -11.49 13.99
N ARG A 90 -8.82 -12.49 14.08
CA ARG A 90 -7.57 -12.48 13.30
C ARG A 90 -7.90 -12.55 11.81
N PHE A 91 -7.13 -11.83 11.01
CA PHE A 91 -7.20 -11.95 9.56
C PHE A 91 -6.63 -13.28 9.06
N THR A 92 -7.25 -13.84 8.02
CA THR A 92 -6.84 -15.02 7.25
C THR A 92 -6.60 -14.64 5.78
N ASP A 93 -6.30 -15.61 4.92
CA ASP A 93 -6.16 -15.39 3.47
C ASP A 93 -7.52 -15.20 2.76
N GLU A 94 -8.62 -15.49 3.45
CA GLU A 94 -9.96 -15.24 2.93
C GLU A 94 -10.27 -13.73 2.97
N ASP A 95 -9.65 -12.96 3.87
CA ASP A 95 -9.91 -11.53 4.07
C ASP A 95 -9.26 -10.59 3.04
N TRP A 96 -8.70 -11.12 1.95
CA TRP A 96 -8.17 -10.26 0.88
C TRP A 96 -9.30 -9.75 0.00
N ILE A 97 -9.36 -8.43 -0.18
CA ILE A 97 -10.17 -7.80 -1.22
C ILE A 97 -9.42 -7.99 -2.53
N ARG A 98 -10.00 -8.75 -3.45
CA ARG A 98 -9.35 -9.08 -4.73
C ARG A 98 -9.94 -8.22 -5.83
N ILE A 99 -9.12 -7.40 -6.47
CA ILE A 99 -9.52 -6.60 -7.63
C ILE A 99 -8.82 -7.21 -8.84
N ARG A 100 -9.58 -7.86 -9.73
CA ARG A 100 -8.99 -8.70 -10.78
C ARG A 100 -9.68 -8.56 -12.12
N SER A 101 -8.93 -8.81 -13.20
CA SER A 101 -9.50 -8.96 -14.54
C SER A 101 -10.45 -10.16 -14.61
N THR A 102 -11.55 -10.08 -15.37
CA THR A 102 -12.37 -11.26 -15.72
C THR A 102 -11.59 -12.29 -16.54
N GLU A 103 -10.50 -11.90 -17.21
CA GLU A 103 -9.61 -12.78 -17.97
C GLU A 103 -8.27 -13.05 -17.28
N HIS A 104 -8.18 -12.88 -15.96
CA HIS A 104 -6.95 -13.15 -15.19
C HIS A 104 -6.39 -14.58 -15.37
N GLY A 105 -7.25 -15.56 -15.71
CA GLY A 105 -6.83 -16.93 -16.03
C GLY A 105 -6.12 -17.10 -17.38
N LYS A 106 -6.15 -16.08 -18.26
CA LYS A 106 -5.40 -16.05 -19.54
C LYS A 106 -4.03 -15.37 -19.42
N LEU A 107 -3.71 -14.83 -18.25
CA LEU A 107 -2.40 -14.27 -17.97
C LEU A 107 -1.38 -15.39 -17.71
N PRO A 108 -0.07 -15.11 -17.79
CA PRO A 108 0.95 -16.05 -17.37
C PRO A 108 0.67 -16.59 -15.97
N GLN A 109 1.11 -17.83 -15.73
CA GLN A 109 1.03 -18.44 -14.41
C GLN A 109 1.82 -17.62 -13.39
N ARG A 110 1.50 -17.80 -12.10
CA ARG A 110 2.24 -17.14 -11.02
C ARG A 110 3.71 -17.54 -11.07
N GLY A 111 4.60 -16.57 -10.91
CA GLY A 111 6.05 -16.74 -11.10
C GLY A 111 6.52 -16.44 -12.53
N ASP A 112 5.60 -16.29 -13.48
CA ASP A 112 5.89 -15.78 -14.82
C ASP A 112 5.40 -14.33 -14.94
N ARG A 113 6.32 -13.46 -15.35
CA ARG A 113 6.07 -12.02 -15.45
C ARG A 113 5.18 -11.68 -16.66
N VAL A 114 4.21 -10.78 -16.47
CA VAL A 114 3.43 -10.23 -17.60
C VAL A 114 4.28 -9.38 -18.55
N GLN A 115 3.79 -9.27 -19.77
CA GLN A 115 4.36 -8.45 -20.84
C GLN A 115 3.28 -7.49 -21.36
N PRO A 116 3.63 -6.35 -21.97
CA PRO A 116 2.64 -5.41 -22.53
C PRO A 116 1.62 -6.08 -23.48
N ALA A 117 2.02 -7.11 -24.23
CA ALA A 117 1.12 -7.87 -25.11
C ALA A 117 -0.06 -8.57 -24.38
N HIS A 118 0.03 -8.77 -23.05
CA HIS A 118 -1.05 -9.32 -22.25
C HIS A 118 -2.10 -8.27 -21.84
N ALA A 119 -1.87 -6.98 -22.10
CA ALA A 119 -2.79 -5.89 -21.75
C ALA A 119 -4.21 -6.10 -22.33
N LYS A 120 -4.35 -6.81 -23.45
CA LYS A 120 -5.66 -7.20 -24.02
C LYS A 120 -6.53 -8.05 -23.08
N HIS A 121 -5.94 -8.69 -22.08
CA HIS A 121 -6.62 -9.47 -21.04
C HIS A 121 -6.79 -8.70 -19.73
N MET A 122 -6.46 -7.40 -19.71
CA MET A 122 -6.49 -6.56 -18.52
C MET A 122 -7.55 -5.46 -18.68
N PRO A 123 -8.33 -5.15 -17.64
CA PRO A 123 -9.00 -3.87 -17.54
C PRO A 123 -7.94 -2.76 -17.39
N LYS A 124 -8.25 -1.58 -17.89
CA LYS A 124 -7.36 -0.43 -17.88
C LYS A 124 -7.89 0.67 -16.95
N ILE A 125 -7.10 1.06 -15.96
CA ILE A 125 -7.40 2.15 -15.04
C ILE A 125 -6.54 3.35 -15.43
N VAL A 126 -7.17 4.45 -15.86
CA VAL A 126 -6.50 5.58 -16.51
C VAL A 126 -6.74 6.88 -15.76
N SER A 127 -5.67 7.56 -15.34
CA SER A 127 -5.78 8.96 -14.96
C SER A 127 -5.74 9.87 -16.19
N ALA A 128 -6.69 10.79 -16.30
CA ALA A 128 -6.75 11.79 -17.37
C ALA A 128 -6.27 13.19 -16.93
N ASN A 129 -5.65 13.29 -15.76
CA ASN A 129 -5.11 14.52 -15.20
C ASN A 129 -3.76 14.26 -14.51
N ASP A 130 -3.27 15.22 -13.72
CA ASP A 130 -1.99 15.12 -13.02
C ASP A 130 -2.04 14.33 -11.70
N ARG A 131 -3.24 13.89 -11.30
CA ARG A 131 -3.52 13.11 -10.09
C ARG A 131 -3.34 11.61 -10.36
N PRO A 132 -3.16 10.78 -9.32
CA PRO A 132 -2.97 9.35 -9.51
C PRO A 132 -4.25 8.66 -9.98
N ALA A 133 -4.09 7.65 -10.83
CA ALA A 133 -5.18 6.76 -11.23
C ALA A 133 -5.71 5.96 -10.04
N LEU A 134 -4.82 5.60 -9.10
CA LEU A 134 -5.18 4.91 -7.87
C LEU A 134 -4.50 5.52 -6.64
N SER A 135 -5.29 5.73 -5.58
CA SER A 135 -4.85 6.11 -4.25
C SER A 135 -5.59 5.28 -3.19
N ALA A 136 -5.29 5.49 -1.92
CA ALA A 136 -5.96 4.81 -0.81
C ALA A 136 -6.27 5.77 0.33
N ASP A 137 -7.41 5.58 1.00
CA ASP A 137 -7.68 6.20 2.28
C ASP A 137 -6.62 5.74 3.32
N PHE A 138 -6.37 6.57 4.33
CA PHE A 138 -5.46 6.21 5.41
C PHE A 138 -5.90 4.93 6.11
N GLY A 139 -4.96 3.99 6.30
CA GLY A 139 -5.22 2.71 6.95
C GLY A 139 -5.92 1.67 6.07
N ALA A 140 -6.17 1.94 4.78
CA ALA A 140 -6.64 0.95 3.82
C ALA A 140 -5.74 -0.29 3.82
N SER A 141 -6.34 -1.48 3.78
CA SER A 141 -5.56 -2.71 3.91
C SER A 141 -6.15 -3.91 3.19
N ARG A 142 -5.27 -4.86 2.85
CA ARG A 142 -5.60 -6.18 2.27
C ARG A 142 -6.21 -6.11 0.86
N TYR A 143 -5.64 -5.27 0.01
CA TYR A 143 -5.99 -5.20 -1.41
C TYR A 143 -5.01 -6.00 -2.26
N HIS A 144 -5.54 -6.89 -3.10
CA HIS A 144 -4.79 -7.67 -4.06
C HIS A 144 -5.26 -7.36 -5.48
N PHE A 145 -4.42 -6.69 -6.25
CA PHE A 145 -4.62 -6.38 -7.66
C PHE A 145 -4.04 -7.49 -8.51
N LEU A 146 -4.86 -8.11 -9.35
CA LEU A 146 -4.46 -9.20 -10.22
C LEU A 146 -4.80 -8.89 -11.68
N GLY A 147 -3.76 -8.70 -12.50
CA GLY A 147 -3.96 -8.62 -13.94
C GLY A 147 -4.62 -7.33 -14.41
N LEU A 148 -4.20 -6.19 -13.85
CA LEU A 148 -4.75 -4.87 -14.19
C LEU A 148 -3.70 -4.03 -14.92
N GLU A 149 -4.16 -3.22 -15.87
CA GLU A 149 -3.38 -2.17 -16.50
C GLU A 149 -3.63 -0.83 -15.80
N PHE A 150 -2.56 -0.11 -15.44
CA PHE A 150 -2.65 1.23 -14.84
C PHE A 150 -1.81 2.22 -15.67
N THR A 151 -2.40 3.36 -16.04
CA THR A 151 -1.68 4.37 -16.82
C THR A 151 -2.23 5.79 -16.64
N ALA A 152 -1.62 6.74 -17.33
CA ALA A 152 -2.08 8.12 -17.45
C ALA A 152 -2.14 8.52 -18.94
N SER A 153 -3.29 9.06 -19.36
CA SER A 153 -3.47 9.64 -20.70
C SER A 153 -3.04 11.12 -20.77
N ASN A 154 -2.94 11.79 -19.63
CA ASN A 154 -2.43 13.16 -19.56
C ASN A 154 -0.92 13.23 -19.84
N GLN A 155 -0.46 14.37 -20.36
CA GLN A 155 0.97 14.61 -20.60
C GLN A 155 1.75 14.86 -19.31
N VAL A 156 1.07 15.04 -18.17
CA VAL A 156 1.70 15.18 -16.86
C VAL A 156 0.98 14.26 -15.87
N CYS A 157 1.73 13.42 -15.17
CA CYS A 157 1.21 12.67 -14.03
C CYS A 157 2.36 12.42 -13.05
N TYR A 158 2.22 12.90 -11.82
CA TYR A 158 3.32 12.79 -10.85
C TYR A 158 3.44 11.40 -10.24
N ASN A 159 2.34 10.65 -10.16
CA ASN A 159 2.33 9.28 -9.70
C ASN A 159 1.15 8.60 -10.38
N VAL A 160 1.34 7.50 -11.11
CA VAL A 160 0.21 6.70 -11.61
C VAL A 160 -0.53 6.09 -10.41
N ILE A 161 0.21 5.64 -9.39
CA ILE A 161 -0.32 5.12 -8.12
C ILE A 161 0.35 5.82 -6.94
N LEU A 162 -0.46 6.31 -5.99
CA LEU A 162 0.01 7.06 -4.82
C LEU A 162 -0.48 6.44 -3.51
N PHE A 163 0.46 5.98 -2.66
CA PHE A 163 0.15 5.51 -1.32
C PHE A 163 0.87 6.31 -0.23
N GLY A 164 0.28 6.27 0.98
CA GLY A 164 0.75 6.98 2.16
C GLY A 164 0.34 8.46 2.21
N TYR A 165 -0.77 8.80 1.55
CA TYR A 165 -1.38 10.13 1.51
C TYR A 165 -2.89 10.03 1.82
N ASP A 166 -3.55 11.15 2.14
CA ASP A 166 -5.00 11.20 2.46
C ASP A 166 -5.93 11.00 1.24
N GLY A 167 -5.70 9.93 0.48
CA GLY A 167 -6.44 9.63 -0.74
C GLY A 167 -6.23 10.71 -1.81
N LEU A 168 -7.34 11.20 -2.36
CA LEU A 168 -7.39 12.33 -3.30
C LEU A 168 -7.94 13.60 -2.65
N ARG A 169 -7.98 13.70 -1.31
CA ARG A 169 -8.62 14.84 -0.64
C ARG A 169 -7.71 16.06 -0.64
N ASN A 170 -6.60 16.02 0.08
CA ASN A 170 -5.67 17.16 0.22
C ASN A 170 -4.22 16.83 -0.14
N SER A 171 -3.93 15.59 -0.55
CA SER A 171 -2.58 15.10 -0.78
C SER A 171 -1.66 15.32 0.44
N SER A 172 -2.21 15.20 1.64
CA SER A 172 -1.43 15.30 2.89
C SER A 172 -0.73 13.97 3.16
N PRO A 173 0.60 13.95 3.39
CA PRO A 173 1.33 12.71 3.65
C PRO A 173 0.95 12.14 5.02
N ALA A 174 1.04 10.82 5.15
CA ALA A 174 0.91 10.14 6.44
C ALA A 174 1.95 10.66 7.45
N THR A 175 1.51 10.97 8.66
CA THR A 175 2.36 11.45 9.77
C THR A 175 2.47 10.41 10.89
N LYS A 176 1.68 9.33 10.82
CA LYS A 176 1.68 8.23 11.78
C LYS A 176 1.67 6.89 11.05
N MET A 177 2.27 5.88 11.67
CA MET A 177 2.30 4.51 11.14
C MET A 177 0.91 3.95 10.83
N SER A 178 -0.09 4.25 11.64
CA SER A 178 -1.47 3.77 11.45
C SER A 178 -2.16 4.30 10.19
N GLN A 179 -1.65 5.39 9.60
CA GLN A 179 -2.20 6.00 8.39
C GLN A 179 -1.69 5.34 7.11
N LEU A 180 -0.53 4.69 7.16
CA LEU A 180 0.01 4.00 5.99
C LEU A 180 -0.89 2.81 5.62
N PRO A 181 -1.17 2.59 4.32
CA PRO A 181 -1.86 1.39 3.89
C PRO A 181 -0.98 0.16 4.14
N ASN A 182 -1.61 -1.00 4.24
CA ASN A 182 -0.94 -2.21 4.72
C ASN A 182 -1.48 -3.47 4.01
N HIS A 183 -0.60 -4.39 3.65
CA HIS A 183 -0.93 -5.59 2.87
C HIS A 183 -1.53 -5.19 1.52
N LEU A 184 -0.69 -4.64 0.66
CA LEU A 184 -1.00 -4.34 -0.73
C LEU A 184 -0.25 -5.31 -1.63
N VAL A 185 -0.92 -5.91 -2.61
CA VAL A 185 -0.28 -6.82 -3.57
C VAL A 185 -0.65 -6.39 -4.99
N PHE A 186 0.36 -6.14 -5.81
CA PHE A 186 0.24 -6.10 -7.26
C PHE A 186 0.82 -7.39 -7.81
N ASP A 187 -0.03 -8.19 -8.46
CA ASP A 187 0.28 -9.49 -9.08
C ASP A 187 -0.03 -9.38 -10.58
N ARG A 188 0.99 -9.57 -11.43
CA ARG A 188 0.83 -9.61 -12.88
C ARG A 188 0.14 -8.36 -13.46
N CYS A 189 0.44 -7.19 -12.91
CA CYS A 189 -0.06 -5.91 -13.41
C CYS A 189 0.87 -5.31 -14.46
N TYR A 190 0.30 -4.56 -15.41
CA TYR A 190 1.04 -3.66 -16.30
C TYR A 190 0.83 -2.21 -15.84
N ILE A 191 1.89 -1.53 -15.42
CA ILE A 191 1.80 -0.16 -14.91
C ILE A 191 2.74 0.69 -15.76
N HIS A 192 2.23 1.67 -16.47
CA HIS A 192 3.09 2.41 -17.40
C HIS A 192 2.71 3.87 -17.55
N GLY A 193 3.71 4.68 -17.88
CA GLY A 193 3.48 6.03 -18.37
C GLY A 193 3.06 6.06 -19.83
N ASN A 194 3.42 7.14 -20.51
CA ASN A 194 3.24 7.27 -21.94
C ASN A 194 4.53 7.83 -22.57
N PRO A 195 4.82 7.54 -23.85
CA PRO A 195 6.17 7.77 -24.42
C PRO A 195 6.60 9.23 -24.52
N THR A 196 5.66 10.18 -24.42
CA THR A 196 5.92 11.62 -24.67
C THR A 196 5.74 12.50 -23.45
N GLY A 197 4.96 12.05 -22.47
CA GLY A 197 4.57 12.82 -21.29
C GLY A 197 5.64 12.86 -20.20
N ASN A 198 5.45 13.75 -19.25
CA ASN A 198 6.16 13.79 -17.98
C ASN A 198 5.40 12.90 -16.98
N ILE A 199 5.67 11.60 -17.01
CA ILE A 199 5.12 10.63 -16.06
C ILE A 199 6.19 10.31 -15.03
N ARG A 200 6.14 11.02 -13.90
CA ARG A 200 7.23 11.00 -12.93
C ARG A 200 7.39 9.64 -12.25
N ARG A 201 6.28 8.98 -11.92
CA ARG A 201 6.34 7.78 -11.08
C ARG A 201 5.28 6.74 -11.39
N GLY A 202 5.68 5.48 -11.39
CA GLY A 202 4.75 4.36 -11.40
C GLY A 202 4.02 4.26 -10.07
N ILE A 203 4.74 3.89 -9.01
CA ILE A 203 4.18 3.73 -7.67
C ILE A 203 4.99 4.52 -6.63
N ALA A 204 4.33 5.45 -5.94
CA ALA A 204 4.78 5.92 -4.63
C ALA A 204 4.30 4.94 -3.55
N LEU A 205 5.13 3.95 -3.24
CA LEU A 205 4.79 2.76 -2.45
C LEU A 205 4.98 2.99 -0.94
N ASN A 206 4.53 4.11 -0.40
CA ASN A 206 4.62 4.35 1.04
C ASN A 206 3.56 3.49 1.77
N ALA A 207 3.98 2.30 2.22
CA ALA A 207 3.11 1.31 2.87
C ALA A 207 3.81 0.62 4.05
N ARG A 208 3.01 -0.09 4.87
CA ARG A 208 3.47 -0.97 5.96
C ARG A 208 3.71 -2.41 5.56
N ASN A 209 3.19 -2.84 4.43
CA ASN A 209 3.46 -4.13 3.82
C ASN A 209 2.99 -4.02 2.38
N ALA A 210 3.90 -4.21 1.44
CA ALA A 210 3.56 -4.19 0.03
C ALA A 210 4.38 -5.19 -0.78
N THR A 211 3.72 -5.84 -1.74
CA THR A 211 4.31 -6.74 -2.72
C THR A 211 4.00 -6.24 -4.12
N VAL A 212 5.02 -6.18 -4.97
CA VAL A 212 4.90 -5.99 -6.42
C VAL A 212 5.60 -7.19 -7.04
N MET A 213 4.83 -8.07 -7.68
CA MET A 213 5.37 -9.31 -8.23
C MET A 213 4.83 -9.63 -9.61
N ASP A 214 5.71 -10.21 -10.43
CA ASP A 214 5.37 -10.67 -11.78
C ASP A 214 4.82 -9.54 -12.68
N CYS A 215 5.09 -8.27 -12.35
CA CYS A 215 4.56 -7.08 -13.02
C CYS A 215 5.50 -6.53 -14.11
N TYR A 216 4.95 -5.68 -14.97
CA TYR A 216 5.71 -4.90 -15.95
C TYR A 216 5.50 -3.41 -15.69
N LEU A 217 6.59 -2.68 -15.39
CA LEU A 217 6.57 -1.26 -15.06
C LEU A 217 7.46 -0.47 -16.02
N SER A 218 6.89 0.41 -16.86
CA SER A 218 7.63 1.11 -17.94
C SER A 218 7.23 2.56 -18.21
N ASP A 219 8.05 3.25 -19.01
CA ASP A 219 7.80 4.61 -19.52
C ASP A 219 7.62 5.68 -18.44
N PHE A 220 8.39 5.60 -17.35
CA PHE A 220 8.44 6.65 -16.32
C PHE A 220 9.61 7.59 -16.56
N HIS A 221 9.32 8.81 -16.98
CA HIS A 221 10.30 9.83 -17.29
C HIS A 221 9.73 11.23 -17.13
N GLU A 222 10.60 12.19 -16.81
CA GLU A 222 10.24 13.60 -16.74
C GLU A 222 11.43 14.49 -17.13
N LYS A 223 11.14 15.61 -17.79
CA LYS A 223 12.14 16.64 -18.09
C LYS A 223 12.45 17.45 -16.84
N GLY A 224 13.73 17.53 -16.48
CA GLY A 224 14.21 18.37 -15.37
C GLY A 224 13.93 17.83 -13.96
N ALA A 225 13.35 16.65 -13.80
CA ALA A 225 13.10 16.04 -12.50
C ALA A 225 13.39 14.53 -12.47
N ASP A 226 13.69 14.02 -11.28
CA ASP A 226 13.88 12.60 -11.02
C ASP A 226 12.55 11.84 -11.20
N SER A 227 12.60 10.67 -11.83
CA SER A 227 11.46 9.78 -12.08
C SER A 227 11.74 8.35 -11.62
N GLN A 228 10.72 7.60 -11.23
CA GLN A 228 10.89 6.25 -10.69
C GLN A 228 9.80 5.25 -11.08
N ALA A 229 10.15 3.97 -11.27
CA ALA A 229 9.11 2.95 -11.41
C ALA A 229 8.46 2.67 -10.05
N ILE A 230 9.28 2.52 -9.01
CA ILE A 230 8.83 2.37 -7.62
C ILE A 230 9.66 3.28 -6.71
N CYS A 231 9.01 4.02 -5.82
CA CYS A 231 9.70 4.80 -4.81
C CYS A 231 8.98 4.72 -3.46
N ALA A 232 9.73 4.57 -2.36
CA ALA A 232 9.18 4.62 -1.01
C ALA A 232 10.12 5.39 -0.08
N TRP A 233 9.62 6.48 0.51
CA TRP A 233 10.38 7.33 1.44
C TRP A 233 9.75 7.37 2.84
N ASN A 234 8.43 7.26 2.92
CA ASN A 234 7.68 7.38 4.16
C ASN A 234 7.01 6.06 4.59
N GLY A 235 7.24 4.97 3.85
CA GLY A 235 6.76 3.62 4.19
C GLY A 235 7.74 2.84 5.07
N SER A 236 7.23 2.02 5.99
CA SER A 236 8.09 1.19 6.85
C SER A 236 8.51 -0.13 6.22
N GLY A 237 7.73 -0.65 5.27
CA GLY A 237 7.85 -2.05 4.87
C GLY A 237 7.34 -3.04 5.92
N PRO A 238 7.40 -4.35 5.65
CA PRO A 238 8.24 -4.99 4.62
C PRO A 238 7.84 -4.70 3.17
N PHE A 239 8.82 -4.78 2.27
CA PHE A 239 8.63 -4.60 0.84
C PHE A 239 9.12 -5.82 0.07
N LYS A 240 8.29 -6.32 -0.84
CA LYS A 240 8.68 -7.38 -1.77
C LYS A 240 8.53 -6.89 -3.20
N ILE A 241 9.63 -6.84 -3.94
CA ILE A 241 9.69 -6.43 -5.34
C ILE A 241 10.36 -7.59 -6.08
N VAL A 242 9.57 -8.49 -6.65
CA VAL A 242 10.09 -9.76 -7.20
C VAL A 242 9.61 -10.05 -8.62
N ASN A 243 10.52 -10.47 -9.48
CA ASN A 243 10.22 -10.90 -10.85
C ASN A 243 9.49 -9.84 -11.70
N ASN A 244 9.84 -8.57 -11.52
CA ASN A 244 9.25 -7.47 -12.30
C ASN A 244 10.17 -7.02 -13.44
N TYR A 245 9.61 -6.42 -14.47
CA TYR A 245 10.34 -5.55 -15.39
C TYR A 245 10.17 -4.13 -14.85
N LEU A 246 11.28 -3.42 -14.64
CA LEU A 246 11.30 -2.12 -14.00
C LEU A 246 12.08 -1.17 -14.89
N GLU A 247 11.46 -0.09 -15.33
CA GLU A 247 12.05 0.89 -16.23
C GLU A 247 11.63 2.32 -15.83
N ALA A 248 12.60 3.19 -15.59
CA ALA A 248 12.40 4.63 -15.38
C ALA A 248 13.66 5.41 -15.75
N ALA A 249 13.51 6.66 -16.18
CA ALA A 249 14.65 7.49 -16.56
C ALA A 249 15.54 7.77 -15.34
N GLY A 250 14.97 8.25 -14.24
CA GLY A 250 15.66 8.47 -12.96
C GLY A 250 16.09 7.15 -12.31
N GLU A 251 15.52 6.78 -11.17
CA GLU A 251 15.80 5.52 -10.49
C GLU A 251 14.67 4.51 -10.75
N ASN A 252 14.96 3.30 -11.26
CA ASN A 252 13.89 2.32 -11.42
C ASN A 252 13.28 1.98 -10.05
N VAL A 253 14.11 1.81 -9.02
CA VAL A 253 13.66 1.70 -7.62
C VAL A 253 14.47 2.64 -6.72
N LEU A 254 13.78 3.41 -5.88
CA LEU A 254 14.38 4.29 -4.88
C LEU A 254 13.74 4.10 -3.49
N PHE A 255 14.58 3.90 -2.47
CA PHE A 255 14.17 4.04 -1.08
C PHE A 255 14.76 5.31 -0.46
N GLY A 256 13.88 6.20 0.03
CA GLY A 256 14.22 7.53 0.52
C GLY A 256 14.11 8.62 -0.57
N GLY A 257 14.93 9.67 -0.45
CA GLY A 257 15.00 10.77 -1.43
C GLY A 257 13.98 11.90 -1.26
N GLY A 258 12.91 11.67 -0.51
CA GLY A 258 11.97 12.72 -0.11
C GLY A 258 11.70 12.75 1.39
N LYS A 259 11.24 13.91 1.87
CA LYS A 259 10.04 14.10 2.69
C LYS A 259 9.63 13.05 3.73
N THR A 260 10.44 12.56 4.67
CA THR A 260 9.90 11.68 5.73
C THR A 260 9.08 12.50 6.72
N THR A 261 7.81 12.14 6.91
CA THR A 261 6.87 12.85 7.80
C THR A 261 6.43 11.98 8.98
N ILE A 262 6.66 10.67 8.92
CA ILE A 262 6.49 9.77 10.08
C ILE A 262 7.80 9.75 10.87
N PRO A 263 7.80 10.14 12.16
CA PRO A 263 9.02 10.16 12.96
C PRO A 263 9.72 8.80 13.00
N LYS A 264 11.03 8.80 12.72
CA LYS A 264 11.92 7.62 12.79
C LYS A 264 11.51 6.46 11.88
N VAL A 265 10.70 6.71 10.85
CA VAL A 265 10.40 5.67 9.85
C VAL A 265 11.66 5.38 9.03
N ILE A 266 11.96 4.10 8.87
CA ILE A 266 13.04 3.60 8.01
C ILE A 266 12.44 2.47 7.19
N PRO A 267 12.42 2.56 5.84
CA PRO A 267 12.06 1.44 4.98
C PRO A 267 12.89 0.22 5.36
N SER A 268 12.23 -0.85 5.79
CA SER A 268 12.89 -2.03 6.36
C SER A 268 12.36 -3.31 5.74
N ASP A 269 13.14 -4.39 5.86
CA ASP A 269 12.75 -5.74 5.44
C ASP A 269 12.38 -5.77 3.95
N ILE A 270 13.39 -5.42 3.14
CA ILE A 270 13.24 -5.16 1.70
C ILE A 270 13.79 -6.37 0.93
N GLU A 271 12.93 -7.04 0.17
CA GLU A 271 13.27 -8.11 -0.75
C GLU A 271 13.17 -7.61 -2.19
N ILE A 272 14.31 -7.56 -2.90
CA ILE A 272 14.39 -7.22 -4.33
C ILE A 272 15.02 -8.41 -5.05
N ARG A 273 14.23 -9.24 -5.72
CA ARG A 273 14.75 -10.46 -6.36
C ARG A 273 14.25 -10.69 -7.78
N PHE A 274 15.10 -11.26 -8.63
CA PHE A 274 14.72 -11.73 -9.96
C PHE A 274 14.09 -10.68 -10.89
N ASN A 275 14.24 -9.40 -10.57
CA ASN A 275 13.72 -8.34 -11.42
C ASN A 275 14.68 -8.05 -12.57
N TYR A 276 14.13 -7.59 -13.67
CA TYR A 276 14.87 -6.99 -14.76
C TYR A 276 14.76 -5.45 -14.67
N PHE A 277 15.83 -4.82 -14.22
CA PHE A 277 15.99 -3.38 -14.20
C PHE A 277 16.59 -2.94 -15.53
N TYR A 278 15.85 -2.14 -16.29
CA TYR A 278 16.28 -1.71 -17.62
C TYR A 278 16.24 -0.20 -17.78
N LYS A 279 17.16 0.33 -18.59
CA LYS A 279 17.07 1.69 -19.15
C LYS A 279 17.15 1.65 -20.68
N PRO A 280 16.12 2.13 -21.40
CA PRO A 280 16.12 2.23 -22.84
C PRO A 280 17.28 3.10 -23.36
N ARG A 281 18.06 2.55 -24.31
CA ARG A 281 19.07 3.34 -25.04
C ARG A 281 18.45 4.47 -25.88
N SER A 282 17.15 4.42 -26.13
CA SER A 282 16.41 5.52 -26.73
C SER A 282 16.36 6.79 -25.86
N TRP A 283 16.66 6.68 -24.57
CA TRP A 283 16.80 7.82 -23.66
C TRP A 283 18.24 8.33 -23.53
N GLN A 284 19.20 7.66 -24.16
CA GLN A 284 20.61 8.03 -24.08
C GLN A 284 20.96 9.01 -25.20
N LYS A 285 21.09 10.30 -24.87
CA LYS A 285 21.57 11.31 -25.81
C LYS A 285 22.90 10.89 -26.44
N GLY A 286 22.95 10.86 -27.76
CA GLY A 286 24.13 10.45 -28.54
C GLY A 286 24.22 8.96 -28.89
N HIS A 287 23.33 8.11 -28.37
CA HIS A 287 23.21 6.73 -28.83
C HIS A 287 22.51 6.67 -30.20
N LYS A 288 22.82 5.66 -31.02
CA LYS A 288 22.21 5.48 -32.36
C LYS A 288 20.68 5.35 -32.33
N ASP A 289 20.13 4.89 -31.20
CA ASP A 289 18.70 4.66 -31.00
C ASP A 289 18.01 5.83 -30.26
N PHE A 290 18.73 6.94 -30.00
CA PHE A 290 18.20 8.06 -29.22
C PHE A 290 16.94 8.66 -29.86
N ALA A 291 15.84 8.70 -29.10
CA ALA A 291 14.53 9.14 -29.57
C ALA A 291 14.33 10.68 -29.52
N GLY A 292 15.41 11.45 -29.34
CA GLY A 292 15.38 12.91 -29.40
C GLY A 292 14.99 13.63 -28.11
N THR A 293 14.53 12.93 -27.08
CA THR A 293 14.19 13.55 -25.78
C THR A 293 15.20 13.21 -24.70
N ALA A 294 15.84 14.24 -24.15
CA ALA A 294 16.77 14.11 -23.03
C ALA A 294 16.02 14.12 -21.70
N TRP A 295 15.76 12.94 -21.15
CA TRP A 295 15.22 12.77 -19.80
C TRP A 295 16.32 12.91 -18.75
N VAL A 296 15.95 13.14 -17.48
CA VAL A 296 16.91 13.09 -16.38
C VAL A 296 17.22 11.64 -16.06
N VAL A 297 18.29 11.12 -16.65
CA VAL A 297 18.71 9.73 -16.44
C VAL A 297 19.62 9.59 -15.22
N LYS A 298 19.35 8.60 -14.35
CA LYS A 298 20.14 8.33 -13.14
C LYS A 298 20.50 6.84 -13.02
N ASN A 299 20.70 6.35 -11.79
CA ASN A 299 21.02 4.94 -11.50
C ASN A 299 19.79 4.03 -11.64
N LEU A 300 19.93 2.71 -11.53
CA LEU A 300 18.79 1.79 -11.59
C LEU A 300 18.18 1.54 -10.21
N LEU A 301 19.02 1.41 -9.17
CA LEU A 301 18.60 1.20 -7.79
C LEU A 301 19.34 2.15 -6.85
N GLU A 302 18.64 2.84 -5.96
CA GLU A 302 19.28 3.65 -4.92
C GLU A 302 18.61 3.47 -3.55
N PHE A 303 19.46 3.39 -2.53
CA PHE A 303 19.06 3.50 -1.13
C PHE A 303 19.64 4.79 -0.56
N LYS A 304 18.78 5.79 -0.36
CA LYS A 304 19.07 6.96 0.47
C LYS A 304 18.70 6.72 1.93
N ASN A 305 17.81 5.76 2.19
CA ASN A 305 17.54 5.20 3.50
C ASN A 305 17.08 3.75 3.32
N GLY A 306 17.32 2.89 4.30
CA GLY A 306 16.94 1.48 4.23
C GLY A 306 17.57 0.63 5.33
N ARG A 307 16.91 -0.45 5.72
CA ARG A 307 17.42 -1.41 6.72
C ARG A 307 17.04 -2.84 6.35
N ARG A 308 17.97 -3.78 6.44
CA ARG A 308 17.76 -5.21 6.11
C ARG A 308 17.17 -5.39 4.70
N ALA A 309 17.97 -5.04 3.70
CA ALA A 309 17.65 -5.24 2.30
C ALA A 309 18.39 -6.46 1.74
N VAL A 310 17.69 -7.28 0.96
CA VAL A 310 18.25 -8.38 0.17
C VAL A 310 18.03 -8.09 -1.31
N ILE A 311 19.12 -8.09 -2.08
CA ILE A 311 19.13 -7.82 -3.51
C ILE A 311 19.78 -9.05 -4.17
N GLU A 312 18.99 -9.88 -4.84
CA GLU A 312 19.47 -11.20 -5.31
C GLU A 312 18.90 -11.57 -6.68
N GLY A 313 19.72 -12.07 -7.59
CA GLY A 313 19.27 -12.60 -8.89
C GLY A 313 18.64 -11.58 -9.83
N ASN A 314 18.85 -10.27 -9.62
CA ASN A 314 18.35 -9.22 -10.51
C ASN A 314 19.31 -8.98 -11.68
N ILE A 315 18.78 -8.57 -12.82
CA ILE A 315 19.55 -8.06 -13.95
C ILE A 315 19.44 -6.54 -13.96
N PHE A 316 20.58 -5.85 -14.03
CA PHE A 316 20.65 -4.40 -14.17
C PHE A 316 21.28 -4.06 -15.51
N GLU A 317 20.48 -3.62 -16.47
CA GLU A 317 20.92 -3.36 -17.84
C GLU A 317 20.82 -1.89 -18.20
N ASN A 318 21.90 -1.42 -18.82
CA ASN A 318 22.14 -0.04 -19.25
C ASN A 318 22.20 0.97 -18.08
N CYS A 319 23.40 1.50 -17.86
CA CYS A 319 23.62 2.65 -17.00
C CYS A 319 24.70 3.53 -17.66
N TRP A 320 24.53 4.84 -17.61
CA TRP A 320 25.48 5.80 -18.19
C TRP A 320 25.47 7.11 -17.40
N VAL A 321 26.52 7.90 -17.59
CA VAL A 321 26.66 9.22 -16.97
C VAL A 321 25.61 10.19 -17.55
N HIS A 322 24.81 10.81 -16.69
CA HIS A 322 23.90 11.90 -17.04
C HIS A 322 23.55 12.74 -15.80
N GLY A 323 22.36 12.55 -15.20
CA GLY A 323 21.95 13.23 -13.96
C GLY A 323 22.62 12.65 -12.70
N GLN A 324 23.46 11.63 -12.87
CA GLN A 324 24.33 11.00 -11.87
C GLN A 324 25.61 10.47 -12.53
N THR A 325 26.51 9.95 -11.69
CA THR A 325 27.86 9.48 -12.06
C THR A 325 27.89 8.15 -12.83
N GLY A 326 26.74 7.52 -13.12
CA GLY A 326 26.67 6.32 -13.96
C GLY A 326 26.92 4.99 -13.22
N PHE A 327 26.76 4.94 -11.90
CA PHE A 327 26.70 3.68 -11.16
C PHE A 327 25.29 3.08 -11.22
N ALA A 328 25.17 1.76 -11.45
CA ALA A 328 23.88 1.09 -11.55
C ALA A 328 23.13 1.00 -10.19
N ILE A 329 23.88 0.78 -9.10
CA ILE A 329 23.36 0.64 -7.74
C ILE A 329 24.08 1.65 -6.84
N LEU A 330 23.32 2.48 -6.13
CA LEU A 330 23.86 3.48 -5.21
C LEU A 330 23.39 3.23 -3.78
N PHE A 331 24.32 3.36 -2.85
CA PHE A 331 24.03 3.54 -1.44
C PHE A 331 24.48 4.95 -1.07
N THR A 332 23.51 5.82 -0.78
CA THR A 332 23.78 7.20 -0.43
C THR A 332 23.02 7.58 0.84
N PRO A 333 23.27 6.89 1.97
CA PRO A 333 22.49 7.07 3.18
C PRO A 333 22.52 8.54 3.64
N ARG A 334 21.37 9.18 3.59
CA ARG A 334 21.17 10.56 4.00
C ARG A 334 19.70 10.78 4.29
N THR A 335 19.45 11.63 5.27
CA THR A 335 18.16 12.28 5.36
C THR A 335 18.08 13.31 4.21
N GLU A 336 16.91 13.84 3.90
CA GLU A 336 16.68 14.85 2.85
C GLU A 336 17.75 15.96 2.78
N PRO A 337 17.82 16.79 1.72
CA PRO A 337 18.81 17.86 1.66
C PRO A 337 18.85 18.67 2.97
N GLY A 338 19.94 18.53 3.74
CA GLY A 338 20.24 19.35 4.92
C GLY A 338 19.96 18.76 6.31
N ILE A 339 19.53 17.51 6.48
CA ILE A 339 19.40 16.90 7.83
C ILE A 339 20.15 15.56 7.88
N HIS A 340 20.82 15.27 9.00
CA HIS A 340 21.52 13.99 9.22
C HIS A 340 20.54 12.91 9.68
N PRO A 341 20.70 11.64 9.25
CA PRO A 341 19.99 10.51 9.84
C PRO A 341 20.31 10.44 11.34
N ARG A 342 19.29 10.32 12.20
CA ARG A 342 19.47 9.91 13.60
C ARG A 342 19.22 8.42 13.75
#